data_AF-A0A4S3LNA3-F1
#
_entry.id   AF-A0A4S3LNA3-F1
#
_cell.length_a   1.000
_cell.length_b   1.000
_cell.length_c   1.000
_cell.angle_alpha   90.00
_cell.angle_beta   90.00
_cell.angle_gamma   90.00
#
_symmetry.space_group_name_H-M   'P 1'
#
loop_
_entity.id
_entity.type
_entity.pdbx_description
1 polymer ?
#
loop_
_entity_poly.entity_id
_entity_poly.type
_entity_poly.pdbx_seq_one_letter_code
_entity_poly.pdbx_strand_id
1 'polypeptide(L)'
;MKTASKRSFRRWSIGAKLASFASLLVGLLFIIFTLSLTHSAGRQVNELAVNAISEQVTGVVDMIEMYNASLNAEVDSYTRLFSHFLPENFELDTGNPVMIGEQSAPVIKAGGNPLNLDSKIPDDFLARTGAISTIFARRGDDFIRVTTSLKKQDGTRAIGTLLDNTSP
;
A
#
# COMPACT_ATOMS: atom_id res chain seq x y z
N MET A 1 50.81 33.17 -43.30
CA MET A 1 52.13 32.88 -42.67
C MET A 1 52.71 34.18 -42.13
N LYS A 2 52.68 34.42 -40.81
CA LYS A 2 53.62 35.33 -40.14
C LYS A 2 53.66 35.01 -38.64
N THR A 3 54.65 34.17 -38.36
CA THR A 3 55.23 33.78 -37.10
C THR A 3 55.58 35.00 -36.24
N ALA A 4 54.77 35.30 -35.23
CA ALA A 4 55.09 36.31 -34.24
C ALA A 4 54.67 35.86 -32.83
N SER A 5 55.33 34.84 -32.28
CA SER A 5 55.18 34.50 -30.86
C SER A 5 56.44 33.88 -30.23
N LYS A 6 57.64 34.29 -30.67
CA LYS A 6 58.90 33.86 -30.04
C LYS A 6 59.85 34.98 -29.62
N ARG A 7 59.57 36.25 -29.95
CA ARG A 7 60.49 37.38 -29.66
C ARG A 7 60.19 38.17 -28.39
N SER A 8 58.97 38.14 -27.84
CA SER A 8 58.63 38.86 -26.60
C SER A 8 59.25 38.22 -25.34
N PHE A 9 59.24 36.88 -25.27
CA PHE A 9 59.79 36.14 -24.13
C PHE A 9 61.30 36.32 -23.93
N ARG A 10 62.06 36.67 -24.98
CA ARG A 10 63.53 36.71 -24.89
C ARG A 10 64.06 37.96 -24.15
N ARG A 11 63.28 39.04 -24.06
CA ARG A 11 63.66 40.32 -23.39
C ARG A 11 63.16 40.43 -21.94
N TRP A 12 62.40 39.45 -21.45
CA TRP A 12 61.99 39.42 -20.06
C TRP A 12 63.16 39.17 -19.13
N SER A 13 63.21 39.92 -18.02
CA SER A 13 64.10 39.63 -16.90
C SER A 13 63.87 38.19 -16.43
N ILE A 14 64.92 37.57 -15.91
CA ILE A 14 64.90 36.16 -15.48
C ILE A 14 63.77 35.93 -14.45
N GLY A 15 63.50 36.92 -13.58
CA GLY A 15 62.40 36.89 -12.62
C GLY A 15 61.00 36.83 -13.25
N ALA A 16 60.76 37.55 -14.35
CA ALA A 16 59.45 37.53 -15.03
C ALA A 16 59.15 36.17 -15.69
N LYS A 17 60.18 35.51 -16.26
CA LYS A 17 60.05 34.15 -16.80
C LYS A 17 59.73 33.14 -15.70
N LEU A 18 60.45 33.22 -14.58
CA LEU A 18 60.25 32.34 -13.43
C LEU A 18 58.83 32.52 -12.85
N ALA A 19 58.39 33.77 -12.69
CA ALA A 19 57.05 34.10 -12.19
C ALA A 19 55.95 33.56 -13.12
N SER A 20 56.09 33.69 -14.44
CA SER A 20 55.10 33.15 -15.38
C SER A 20 54.99 31.64 -15.35
N PHE A 21 56.12 30.94 -15.18
CA PHE A 21 56.11 29.48 -15.08
C PHE A 21 55.46 29.02 -13.77
N ALA A 22 55.77 29.69 -12.66
CA ALA A 22 55.14 29.44 -11.37
C ALA A 22 53.61 29.68 -11.43
N SER A 23 53.16 30.79 -12.01
CA SER A 23 51.73 31.08 -12.18
C SER A 23 51.02 30.05 -13.06
N LEU A 24 51.67 29.60 -14.14
CA LEU A 24 51.12 28.57 -15.02
C LEU A 24 50.96 27.24 -14.30
N LEU A 25 51.96 26.84 -13.49
CA LEU A 25 51.93 25.63 -12.69
C LEU A 25 50.79 25.67 -11.65
N VAL A 26 50.65 26.79 -10.94
CA VAL A 26 49.58 26.99 -9.96
C VAL A 26 48.20 26.92 -10.63
N GLY A 27 48.03 27.57 -11.79
CA GLY A 27 46.79 27.48 -12.56
C GLY A 27 46.45 26.04 -12.96
N LEU A 28 47.45 25.27 -13.40
CA LEU A 28 47.27 23.86 -13.79
C LEU A 28 46.87 22.98 -12.59
N LEU A 29 47.48 23.20 -11.43
CA LEU A 29 47.10 22.51 -10.18
C LEU A 29 45.65 22.82 -9.79
N PHE A 30 45.23 24.09 -9.87
CA PHE A 30 43.84 24.46 -9.60
C PHE A 30 42.85 23.79 -10.54
N ILE A 31 43.16 23.67 -11.83
CA ILE A 31 42.29 23.00 -12.81
C ILE A 31 42.17 21.51 -12.47
N ILE A 32 43.29 20.82 -12.22
CA ILE A 32 43.28 19.39 -11.87
C ILE A 32 42.50 19.16 -10.58
N PHE A 33 42.74 19.99 -9.56
CA PHE A 33 42.04 19.90 -8.29
C PHE A 33 40.53 20.14 -8.46
N THR A 34 40.14 21.16 -9.22
CA THR A 34 38.72 21.48 -9.50
C THR A 34 38.02 20.35 -10.24
N LEU A 35 38.66 19.76 -11.26
CA LEU A 35 38.09 18.63 -12.01
C LEU A 35 37.97 17.38 -11.14
N SER A 36 39.00 17.07 -10.35
CA SER A 36 38.97 15.95 -9.40
C SER A 36 37.86 16.11 -8.36
N LEU A 37 37.74 17.31 -7.79
CA LEU A 37 36.70 17.62 -6.81
C LEU A 37 35.31 17.55 -7.44
N THR A 38 35.13 18.09 -8.64
CA THR A 38 33.84 18.08 -9.37
C THR A 38 33.40 16.65 -9.67
N HIS A 39 34.32 15.79 -10.11
CA HIS A 39 34.03 14.39 -10.40
C HIS A 39 33.67 13.59 -9.15
N SER A 40 34.44 13.77 -8.06
CA SER A 40 34.17 13.11 -6.78
C SER A 40 32.91 13.63 -6.09
N ALA A 41 32.64 14.93 -6.18
CA ALA A 41 31.43 15.54 -5.63
C ALA A 41 30.18 15.09 -6.40
N GLY A 42 30.25 15.05 -7.73
CA GLY A 42 29.13 14.59 -8.56
C GLY A 42 28.73 13.14 -8.29
N ARG A 43 29.70 12.25 -8.06
CA ARG A 43 29.43 10.85 -7.68
C ARG A 43 28.75 10.75 -6.32
N GLN A 44 29.28 11.45 -5.32
CA GLN A 44 28.69 11.45 -3.97
C GLN A 44 27.26 12.01 -3.95
N VAL A 45 27.00 13.09 -4.70
CA VAL A 45 25.65 13.67 -4.81
C VAL A 45 24.67 12.69 -5.47
N ASN A 46 25.09 12.00 -6.52
CA ASN A 46 24.24 10.99 -7.18
C ASN A 46 23.96 9.79 -6.27
N GLU A 47 24.97 9.27 -5.57
CA GLU A 47 24.80 8.15 -4.62
C GLU A 47 23.86 8.55 -3.48
N LEU A 48 24.01 9.75 -2.91
CA LEU A 48 23.10 10.27 -1.90
C LEU A 48 21.66 10.39 -2.43
N ALA A 49 21.49 10.91 -3.65
CA ALA A 49 20.17 11.05 -4.26
C ALA A 49 19.49 9.69 -4.53
N VAL A 50 20.24 8.71 -5.05
CA VAL A 50 19.73 7.35 -5.30
C VAL A 50 19.37 6.65 -3.99
N ASN A 51 20.23 6.75 -2.96
CA ASN A 51 19.96 6.16 -1.65
C ASN A 51 18.72 6.78 -1.00
N ALA A 52 18.57 8.10 -1.06
CA ALA A 52 17.40 8.80 -0.53
C ALA A 52 16.10 8.36 -1.22
N ILE A 53 16.12 8.19 -2.55
CA ILE A 53 14.97 7.66 -3.29
C ILE A 53 14.65 6.23 -2.86
N SER A 54 15.67 5.37 -2.73
CA SER A 54 15.47 3.99 -2.29
C SER A 54 14.85 3.92 -0.90
N GLU A 55 15.34 4.71 0.06
CA GLU A 55 14.82 4.75 1.42
C GLU A 55 13.37 5.25 1.46
N GLN A 56 13.05 6.26 0.64
CA GLN A 56 11.68 6.76 0.51
C GLN A 56 10.73 5.70 -0.06
N VAL A 57 11.16 4.94 -1.08
CA VAL A 57 10.36 3.85 -1.66
C VAL A 57 10.14 2.74 -0.64
N THR A 58 11.19 2.32 0.08
CA THR A 58 11.07 1.32 1.17
C THR A 58 10.09 1.80 2.24
N GLY A 59 10.19 3.06 2.68
CA GLY A 59 9.25 3.60 3.66
C GLY A 59 7.78 3.59 3.20
N VAL A 60 7.52 3.81 1.90
CA VAL A 60 6.16 3.69 1.34
C VAL A 60 5.67 2.24 1.36
N VAL A 61 6.53 1.28 1.02
CA VAL A 61 6.18 -0.16 1.10
C VAL A 61 5.86 -0.54 2.54
N ASP A 62 6.70 -0.15 3.50
CA ASP A 62 6.49 -0.44 4.93
C ASP A 62 5.17 0.15 5.44
N MET A 63 4.80 1.36 5.00
CA MET A 63 3.50 1.96 5.33
C MET A 63 2.32 1.17 4.76
N ILE A 64 2.43 0.66 3.53
CA ILE A 64 1.40 -0.18 2.90
C ILE A 64 1.26 -1.50 3.67
N GLU A 65 2.38 -2.13 4.03
CA GLU A 65 2.38 -3.36 4.82
C GLU A 65 1.76 -3.15 6.20
N MET A 66 2.11 -2.06 6.88
CA MET A 66 1.53 -1.71 8.19
C MET A 66 0.03 -1.40 8.09
N TYR A 67 -0.40 -0.72 7.03
CA TYR A 67 -1.81 -0.46 6.77
C TYR A 67 -2.59 -1.77 6.56
N ASN A 68 -2.06 -2.68 5.73
CA ASN A 68 -2.65 -3.99 5.50
C ASN A 68 -2.69 -4.83 6.78
N ALA A 69 -1.62 -4.85 7.58
CA ALA A 69 -1.58 -5.54 8.86
C ALA A 69 -2.64 -4.98 9.83
N SER A 70 -2.81 -3.66 9.86
CA SER A 70 -3.82 -3.00 10.71
C SER A 70 -5.24 -3.33 10.27
N LEU A 71 -5.53 -3.31 8.97
CA LEU A 71 -6.84 -3.71 8.44
C LEU A 71 -7.16 -5.18 8.75
N ASN A 72 -6.21 -6.09 8.59
CA ASN A 72 -6.42 -7.50 8.92
C ASN A 72 -6.68 -7.70 10.42
N ALA A 73 -5.92 -7.02 11.28
CA ALA A 73 -6.16 -7.05 12.73
C ALA A 73 -7.55 -6.49 13.10
N GLU A 74 -8.02 -5.47 12.39
CA GLU A 74 -9.36 -4.90 12.58
C GLU A 74 -10.45 -5.88 12.12
N VAL A 75 -10.30 -6.53 10.97
CA VAL A 75 -11.22 -7.58 10.49
C VAL A 75 -11.30 -8.75 11.47
N ASP A 76 -10.16 -9.21 12.00
CA ASP A 76 -10.11 -10.27 13.01
C ASP A 76 -10.80 -9.85 14.31
N SER A 77 -10.61 -8.60 14.73
CA SER A 77 -11.25 -8.03 15.91
C SER A 77 -12.77 -7.97 15.74
N TYR A 78 -13.27 -7.42 14.62
CA TYR A 78 -14.70 -7.33 14.36
C TYR A 78 -15.35 -8.70 14.14
N THR A 79 -14.67 -9.64 13.49
CA THR A 79 -15.16 -11.01 13.31
C THR A 79 -15.33 -11.69 14.66
N ARG A 80 -14.33 -11.57 15.53
CA ARG A 80 -14.40 -12.08 16.91
C ARG A 80 -15.47 -11.36 17.73
N LEU A 81 -15.62 -10.05 17.58
CA LEU A 81 -16.69 -9.33 18.27
C LEU A 81 -18.07 -9.81 17.80
N PHE A 82 -18.26 -9.92 16.48
CA PHE A 82 -19.51 -10.39 15.87
C PHE A 82 -19.89 -11.81 16.31
N SER A 83 -18.90 -12.70 16.50
CA SER A 83 -19.19 -14.06 16.99
C SER A 83 -19.82 -14.09 18.38
N HIS A 84 -19.58 -13.07 19.22
CA HIS A 84 -20.21 -12.96 20.54
C HIS A 84 -21.66 -12.46 20.49
N PHE A 85 -22.10 -11.88 19.36
CA PHE A 85 -23.49 -11.50 19.14
C PHE A 85 -24.35 -12.68 18.67
N LEU A 86 -23.70 -13.73 18.16
CA LEU A 86 -24.38 -14.91 17.64
C LEU A 86 -24.66 -15.89 18.79
N PRO A 87 -25.86 -16.50 18.84
CA PRO A 87 -26.09 -17.63 19.72
C PRO A 87 -25.14 -18.78 19.42
N GLU A 88 -24.84 -19.59 20.43
CA GLU A 88 -24.05 -20.82 20.26
C GLU A 88 -24.86 -21.92 19.52
N ASN A 89 -24.20 -23.00 19.13
CA ASN A 89 -24.77 -24.17 18.44
C ASN A 89 -25.34 -23.85 17.06
N PHE A 90 -24.45 -23.79 16.06
CA PHE A 90 -24.84 -23.62 14.67
C PHE A 90 -25.28 -24.94 14.04
N GLU A 91 -26.39 -24.89 13.31
CA GLU A 91 -26.90 -25.99 12.50
C GLU A 91 -27.22 -25.53 11.09
N LEU A 92 -26.98 -26.38 10.11
CA LEU A 92 -27.31 -26.13 8.70
C LEU A 92 -28.32 -27.18 8.23
N ASP A 93 -29.56 -26.79 8.02
CA ASP A 93 -30.60 -27.64 7.45
C ASP A 93 -30.64 -27.46 5.93
N THR A 94 -30.13 -28.48 5.23
CA THR A 94 -30.16 -28.56 3.76
C THR A 94 -31.39 -29.29 3.23
N GLY A 95 -32.17 -29.95 4.08
CA GLY A 95 -33.35 -30.75 3.69
C GLY A 95 -34.58 -29.88 3.44
N ASN A 96 -34.67 -28.73 4.11
CA ASN A 96 -35.78 -27.79 3.99
C ASN A 96 -35.29 -26.38 3.61
N PRO A 97 -34.75 -26.18 2.39
CA PRO A 97 -34.22 -24.88 2.00
C PRO A 97 -35.33 -23.82 1.90
N VAL A 98 -34.96 -22.57 2.11
CA VAL A 98 -35.85 -21.41 2.05
C VAL A 98 -35.43 -20.46 0.93
N MET A 99 -36.41 -19.78 0.34
CA MET A 99 -36.13 -18.75 -0.67
C MET A 99 -35.68 -17.45 0.00
N ILE A 100 -34.56 -16.91 -0.48
CA ILE A 100 -33.98 -15.64 -0.07
C ILE A 100 -33.79 -14.81 -1.33
N GLY A 101 -34.75 -13.91 -1.58
CA GLY A 101 -34.87 -13.30 -2.90
C GLY A 101 -35.13 -14.37 -3.96
N GLU A 102 -34.27 -14.44 -4.97
CA GLU A 102 -34.36 -15.41 -6.07
C GLU A 102 -33.54 -16.69 -5.83
N GLN A 103 -32.80 -16.77 -4.73
CA GLN A 103 -31.94 -17.92 -4.41
C GLN A 103 -32.58 -18.84 -3.38
N SER A 104 -32.54 -20.15 -3.62
CA SER A 104 -32.87 -21.16 -2.62
C SER A 104 -31.64 -21.45 -1.74
N ALA A 105 -31.75 -21.25 -0.43
CA ALA A 105 -30.65 -21.39 0.51
C ALA A 105 -30.98 -22.37 1.65
N PRO A 106 -30.01 -23.15 2.13
CA PRO A 106 -30.16 -23.91 3.37
C PRO A 106 -30.49 -23.00 4.55
N VAL A 107 -31.21 -23.53 5.54
CA VAL A 107 -31.54 -22.80 6.76
C VAL A 107 -30.37 -22.94 7.72
N ILE A 108 -29.70 -21.83 8.03
CA ILE A 108 -28.71 -21.77 9.10
C ILE A 108 -29.42 -21.34 10.38
N LYS A 109 -29.24 -22.12 11.45
CA LYS A 109 -29.79 -21.86 12.77
C LYS A 109 -28.65 -21.61 13.75
N ALA A 110 -28.93 -20.82 14.77
CA ALA A 110 -28.10 -20.68 15.96
C ALA A 110 -28.99 -20.67 17.20
N GLY A 111 -28.63 -21.43 18.23
CA GLY A 111 -29.47 -21.60 19.42
C GLY A 111 -30.87 -22.14 19.10
N GLY A 112 -30.99 -22.95 18.04
CA GLY A 112 -32.27 -23.50 17.55
C GLY A 112 -33.12 -22.55 16.69
N ASN A 113 -32.76 -21.27 16.55
CA ASN A 113 -33.52 -20.29 15.78
C ASN A 113 -32.91 -20.06 14.39
N PRO A 114 -33.71 -20.00 13.31
CA PRO A 114 -33.23 -19.61 11.98
C PRO A 114 -32.64 -18.20 11.97
N LEU A 115 -31.50 -18.02 11.30
CA LEU A 115 -30.87 -16.71 11.08
C LEU A 115 -31.22 -16.13 9.69
N ASN A 116 -31.70 -16.98 8.77
CA ASN A 116 -32.11 -16.56 7.43
C ASN A 116 -33.17 -15.47 7.52
N LEU A 117 -32.99 -14.38 6.77
CA LEU A 117 -33.89 -13.21 6.74
C LEU A 117 -34.05 -12.47 8.09
N ASP A 118 -33.42 -12.91 9.17
CA ASP A 118 -33.42 -12.19 10.45
C ASP A 118 -32.23 -11.21 10.51
N SER A 119 -32.53 -9.93 10.39
CA SER A 119 -31.54 -8.85 10.39
C SER A 119 -31.26 -8.28 11.79
N LYS A 120 -31.92 -8.77 12.85
CA LYS A 120 -31.73 -8.24 14.22
C LYS A 120 -30.27 -8.26 14.65
N ILE A 121 -29.57 -9.38 14.46
CA ILE A 121 -28.17 -9.52 14.87
C ILE A 121 -27.25 -8.62 14.03
N PRO A 122 -27.31 -8.65 12.67
CA PRO A 122 -26.53 -7.72 11.87
C PRO A 122 -26.80 -6.24 12.15
N ASP A 123 -28.05 -5.87 12.40
CA ASP A 123 -28.45 -4.49 12.67
C ASP A 123 -28.02 -4.03 14.07
N ASP A 124 -28.14 -4.87 15.11
CA ASP A 124 -27.64 -4.53 16.45
C ASP A 124 -26.11 -4.40 16.45
N PHE A 125 -25.42 -5.27 15.71
CA PHE A 125 -23.98 -5.14 15.51
C PHE A 125 -23.62 -3.81 14.82
N LEU A 126 -24.30 -3.47 13.71
CA LEU A 126 -24.10 -2.20 13.01
C LEU A 126 -24.39 -1.00 13.91
N ALA A 127 -25.46 -1.05 14.72
CA ALA A 127 -25.82 0.03 15.63
C ALA A 127 -24.78 0.26 16.74
N ARG A 128 -24.12 -0.80 17.20
CA ARG A 128 -23.12 -0.72 18.29
C ARG A 128 -21.71 -0.42 17.81
N THR A 129 -21.35 -0.85 16.60
CA THR A 129 -19.95 -0.78 16.12
C THR A 129 -19.78 0.15 14.92
N GLY A 130 -20.85 0.45 14.19
CA GLY A 130 -20.77 1.12 12.89
C GLY A 130 -20.32 0.20 11.74
N ALA A 131 -19.96 -1.06 12.01
CA ALA A 131 -19.51 -2.01 11.01
C ALA A 131 -20.68 -2.82 10.43
N ILE A 132 -20.65 -3.04 9.11
CA ILE A 132 -21.60 -3.90 8.41
C ILE A 132 -21.24 -5.35 8.69
N SER A 133 -22.25 -6.19 8.88
CA SER A 133 -22.07 -7.63 9.07
C SER A 133 -23.06 -8.41 8.23
N THR A 134 -22.64 -9.62 7.87
CA THR A 134 -23.36 -10.47 6.94
C THR A 134 -23.16 -11.93 7.33
N ILE A 135 -24.24 -12.70 7.29
CA ILE A 135 -24.21 -14.15 7.50
C ILE A 135 -24.49 -14.83 6.17
N PHE A 136 -23.65 -15.81 5.85
CA PHE A 136 -23.81 -16.64 4.66
C PHE A 136 -24.10 -18.09 5.07
N ALA A 137 -24.97 -18.75 4.32
CA ALA A 137 -25.18 -20.20 4.42
C ALA A 137 -24.49 -20.89 3.26
N ARG A 138 -23.72 -21.94 3.56
CA ARG A 138 -23.06 -22.77 2.55
C ARG A 138 -24.10 -23.60 1.78
N ARG A 139 -24.07 -23.57 0.46
CA ARG A 139 -24.87 -24.41 -0.45
C ARG A 139 -23.94 -25.06 -1.47
N GLY A 140 -23.62 -26.34 -1.29
CA GLY A 140 -22.58 -26.98 -2.10
C GLY A 140 -21.24 -26.30 -1.85
N ASP A 141 -20.58 -25.83 -2.90
CA ASP A 141 -19.32 -25.07 -2.80
C ASP A 141 -19.51 -23.55 -2.75
N ASP A 142 -20.77 -23.10 -2.87
CA ASP A 142 -21.11 -21.68 -2.83
C ASP A 142 -21.57 -21.24 -1.44
N PHE A 143 -21.60 -19.92 -1.24
CA PHE A 143 -22.14 -19.27 -0.05
C PHE A 143 -23.21 -18.27 -0.46
N ILE A 144 -24.42 -18.42 0.09
CA ILE A 144 -25.53 -17.51 -0.18
C ILE A 144 -25.70 -16.57 0.99
N ARG A 145 -25.84 -15.29 0.71
CA ARG A 145 -26.07 -14.26 1.71
C ARG A 145 -27.48 -14.38 2.27
N VAL A 146 -27.60 -14.88 3.50
CA VAL A 146 -28.91 -15.19 4.10
C VAL A 146 -29.46 -14.06 4.97
N THR A 147 -28.60 -13.25 5.57
CA THR A 147 -28.96 -12.02 6.28
C THR A 147 -27.79 -11.05 6.30
N THR A 148 -28.07 -9.74 6.34
CA THR A 148 -27.06 -8.68 6.32
C THR A 148 -27.62 -7.37 6.83
N SER A 149 -26.76 -6.52 7.38
CA SER A 149 -27.06 -5.10 7.63
C SER A 149 -26.76 -4.21 6.42
N LEU A 150 -26.16 -4.75 5.34
CA LEU A 150 -25.95 -4.00 4.11
C LEU A 150 -27.28 -3.70 3.38
N LYS A 151 -27.49 -2.44 3.05
CA LYS A 151 -28.59 -2.00 2.18
C LYS A 151 -28.05 -1.68 0.78
N LYS A 152 -28.85 -2.00 -0.24
CA LYS A 152 -28.65 -1.55 -1.62
C LYS A 152 -29.02 -0.06 -1.73
N GLN A 153 -28.74 0.53 -2.89
CA GLN A 153 -29.09 1.93 -3.18
C GLN A 153 -30.60 2.21 -3.11
N ASP A 154 -31.43 1.20 -3.41
CA ASP A 154 -32.89 1.28 -3.29
C ASP A 154 -33.42 1.17 -1.85
N GLY A 155 -32.52 1.02 -0.86
CA GLY A 155 -32.85 0.88 0.56
C GLY A 155 -33.22 -0.55 0.99
N THR A 156 -33.37 -1.49 0.06
CA THR A 156 -33.61 -2.91 0.37
C THR A 156 -32.34 -3.60 0.85
N ARG A 157 -32.47 -4.71 1.57
CA ARG A 157 -31.31 -5.47 2.04
C ARG A 157 -30.65 -6.22 0.88
N ALA A 158 -29.33 -6.26 0.90
CA ALA A 158 -28.55 -6.96 -0.12
C ALA A 158 -28.49 -8.47 0.14
N ILE A 159 -29.62 -9.16 0.31
CA ILE A 159 -29.72 -10.61 0.56
C ILE A 159 -29.90 -11.42 -0.74
N GLY A 160 -29.71 -12.74 -0.67
CA GLY A 160 -30.00 -13.64 -1.81
C GLY A 160 -28.96 -13.57 -2.92
N THR A 161 -27.75 -13.11 -2.62
CA THR A 161 -26.63 -13.05 -3.56
C THR A 161 -25.59 -14.11 -3.18
N LEU A 162 -24.85 -14.60 -4.17
CA LEU A 162 -23.68 -15.44 -3.92
C LEU A 162 -22.55 -14.57 -3.36
N LEU A 163 -21.73 -15.17 -2.49
CA LEU A 163 -20.46 -14.59 -2.09
C LEU A 163 -19.52 -14.67 -3.29
N ASP A 164 -19.01 -13.52 -3.72
CA ASP A 164 -17.97 -13.46 -4.73
C ASP A 164 -16.67 -14.00 -4.14
N ASN A 165 -16.13 -15.06 -4.74
CA ASN A 165 -14.87 -15.69 -4.35
C ASN A 165 -13.65 -15.00 -4.98
N THR A 166 -13.86 -13.94 -5.77
CA THR A 166 -12.79 -13.17 -6.43
C THR A 166 -12.54 -11.80 -5.82
N SER A 167 -13.33 -11.39 -4.82
CA SER A 167 -12.97 -10.23 -4.00
C SER A 167 -11.87 -10.65 -3.00
N PRO A 168 -10.72 -9.95 -2.96
CA PRO A 168 -9.71 -10.16 -1.93
C PRO A 168 -10.24 -9.85 -0.53
#